data_AF-A0A920AZV8-F1
#
_entry.id   AF-A0A920AZV8-F1
#
_cell.length_a   1.000
_cell.length_b   1.000
_cell.length_c   1.000
_cell.angle_alpha   90.00
_cell.angle_beta   90.00
_cell.angle_gamma   90.00
#
_symmetry.space_group_name_H-M   'P 1'
#
loop_
_entity.id
_entity.type
_entity.pdbx_description
1 polymer ?
#
loop_
_entity_poly.entity_id
_entity_poly.type
_entity_poly.pdbx_seq_one_letter_code
_entity_poly.pdbx_strand_id
1 'polypeptide(L)'
;MLQVFDAPSHGSSAKSNTTMKDFGEFVQHLLKTTNFDYVITHSFGAVPCSFTLSENHIDLKKIVFIAPPDHFTDWINDVSRLIGINQKIIDITLEKFKKDYNMNPYEMSVSRWIKNVNNIEGLIIHGEKDKITPLERAINVNSNWQGSLS
;
A
#
# COMPACT_ATOMS: atom_id res chain seq x y z
N MET A 1 18.69 4.29 14.07
CA MET A 1 18.57 2.84 14.35
C MET A 1 17.82 2.22 13.17
N LEU A 2 18.35 1.17 12.54
CA LEU A 2 17.65 0.47 11.46
C LEU A 2 16.72 -0.58 12.07
N GLN A 3 15.44 -0.55 11.73
CA GLN A 3 14.45 -1.54 12.17
C GLN A 3 13.84 -2.17 10.93
N VAL A 4 13.79 -3.50 10.90
CA VAL A 4 13.16 -4.30 9.85
C VAL A 4 12.04 -5.07 10.51
N PHE A 5 10.84 -4.97 9.95
CA PHE A 5 9.66 -5.64 10.47
C PHE A 5 9.19 -6.68 9.47
N ASP A 6 9.11 -7.92 9.93
CA ASP A 6 8.42 -8.95 9.18
C ASP A 6 6.91 -8.77 9.38
N ALA A 7 6.14 -8.78 8.30
CA ALA A 7 4.68 -8.81 8.37
C ALA A 7 4.21 -9.97 9.26
N PRO A 8 3.04 -9.88 9.92
CA PRO A 8 2.51 -11.03 10.64
C PRO A 8 2.45 -12.25 9.70
N SER A 9 2.88 -13.41 10.22
CA SER A 9 3.03 -14.67 9.47
C SER A 9 4.01 -14.68 8.29
N HIS A 10 4.90 -13.70 8.16
CA HIS A 10 6.03 -13.70 7.22
C HIS A 10 7.37 -13.73 7.98
N GLY A 11 8.45 -14.19 7.33
CA GLY A 11 9.80 -14.17 7.89
C GLY A 11 9.93 -14.87 9.25
N SER A 12 10.42 -14.14 10.25
CA SER A 12 10.63 -14.60 11.63
C SER A 12 9.43 -14.37 12.55
N SER A 13 8.34 -13.78 12.06
CA SER A 13 7.11 -13.54 12.83
C SER A 13 6.35 -14.83 13.13
N ALA A 14 5.64 -14.87 14.27
CA ALA A 14 4.83 -16.02 14.67
C ALA A 14 3.86 -16.42 13.55
N LYS A 15 3.81 -17.72 13.21
CA LYS A 15 2.90 -18.25 12.19
C LYS A 15 1.48 -18.25 12.72
N SER A 16 0.60 -17.47 12.11
CA SER A 16 -0.84 -17.45 12.36
C SER A 16 -1.62 -17.28 11.04
N ASN A 17 -2.95 -17.24 11.10
CA ASN A 17 -3.74 -16.82 9.94
C ASN A 17 -3.68 -15.29 9.86
N THR A 18 -2.82 -14.74 9.00
CA THR A 18 -2.72 -13.29 8.78
C THR A 18 -3.45 -12.89 7.51
N THR A 19 -4.28 -11.86 7.61
CA THR A 19 -4.97 -11.23 6.49
C THR A 19 -4.25 -9.94 6.05
N MET A 20 -4.55 -9.46 4.85
CA MET A 20 -4.08 -8.13 4.40
C MET A 20 -4.53 -7.00 5.32
N LYS A 21 -5.68 -7.16 5.98
CA LYS A 21 -6.16 -6.21 7.01
C LYS A 21 -5.23 -6.21 8.21
N ASP A 22 -4.88 -7.37 8.76
CA ASP A 22 -4.00 -7.46 9.93
C ASP A 22 -2.63 -6.82 9.64
N PHE A 23 -2.09 -7.04 8.43
CA PHE A 23 -0.88 -6.37 7.99
C PHE A 23 -1.05 -4.85 7.92
N GLY A 24 -2.16 -4.38 7.34
CA GLY A 24 -2.44 -2.95 7.26
C GLY A 24 -2.62 -2.29 8.62
N GLU A 25 -3.30 -2.96 9.55
CA GLU A 25 -3.49 -2.50 10.94
C GLU A 25 -2.17 -2.48 11.70
N PHE A 26 -1.31 -3.47 11.47
CA PHE A 26 0.03 -3.51 12.06
C PHE A 26 0.91 -2.35 11.59
N VAL A 27 0.99 -2.09 10.27
CA VAL A 27 1.78 -0.98 9.72
C VAL A 27 1.24 0.37 10.21
N GLN A 28 -0.09 0.53 10.22
CA GLN A 28 -0.73 1.71 10.81
C GLN A 28 -0.33 1.91 12.27
N HIS A 29 -0.38 0.84 13.07
CA HIS A 29 -0.01 0.91 14.47
C HIS A 29 1.46 1.30 14.65
N LEU A 30 2.38 0.67 13.90
CA LEU A 30 3.81 1.01 13.95
C LEU A 30 4.05 2.48 13.62
N LEU A 31 3.51 2.96 12.51
CA LEU A 31 3.68 4.36 12.06
C LEU A 31 3.14 5.38 13.07
N LYS A 32 2.08 5.05 13.80
CA LYS A 32 1.46 5.95 14.80
C LYS A 32 2.13 5.92 16.16
N THR A 33 2.77 4.80 16.51
CA THR A 33 3.28 4.58 17.88
C THR A 33 4.80 4.70 17.99
N THR A 34 5.50 4.61 16.87
CA THR A 34 6.97 4.67 16.83
C THR A 34 7.41 5.93 16.09
N ASN A 35 8.39 6.63 16.65
CA ASN A 35 8.95 7.82 16.00
C ASN A 35 9.98 7.41 14.94
N PHE A 36 9.56 7.32 13.69
CA PHE A 36 10.42 7.01 12.56
C PHE A 36 10.84 8.29 11.83
N ASP A 37 12.15 8.49 11.63
CA ASP A 37 12.63 9.53 10.71
C ASP A 37 12.47 9.12 9.24
N TYR A 38 12.61 7.82 8.95
CA TYR A 38 12.67 7.27 7.59
C TYR A 38 11.89 5.97 7.50
N VAL A 39 11.15 5.79 6.40
CA VAL A 39 10.41 4.55 6.10
C VAL A 39 10.77 4.08 4.68
N ILE A 40 11.01 2.79 4.51
CA ILE A 40 11.18 2.17 3.20
C ILE A 40 10.18 1.03 3.12
N THR A 41 9.39 0.99 2.05
CA THR A 41 8.45 -0.10 1.80
C THR A 41 8.64 -0.67 0.40
N HIS A 42 8.28 -1.93 0.26
CA HIS A 42 8.23 -2.62 -1.01
C HIS A 42 6.81 -3.07 -1.31
N SER A 43 6.39 -2.87 -2.55
CA SER A 43 5.11 -3.31 -3.11
C SER A 43 3.95 -2.96 -2.19
N PHE A 44 3.25 -3.96 -1.67
CA PHE A 44 2.04 -3.80 -0.87
C PHE A 44 2.22 -2.94 0.39
N GLY A 45 3.44 -2.80 0.93
CA GLY A 45 3.70 -1.95 2.08
C GLY A 45 3.35 -0.47 1.85
N ALA A 46 3.36 0.01 0.60
CA ALA A 46 2.99 1.37 0.27
C ALA A 46 1.49 1.67 0.56
N VAL A 47 0.63 0.65 0.54
CA VAL A 47 -0.83 0.79 0.73
C VAL A 47 -1.17 1.28 2.14
N PRO A 48 -0.84 0.56 3.24
CA PRO A 48 -1.12 1.06 4.57
C PRO A 48 -0.30 2.30 4.93
N CYS A 49 0.92 2.46 4.41
CA CYS A 49 1.71 3.67 4.65
C CYS A 49 1.02 4.91 4.10
N SER A 50 0.65 4.92 2.81
CA SER A 50 -0.03 6.06 2.19
C SER A 50 -1.36 6.38 2.85
N PHE A 51 -2.18 5.37 3.16
CA PHE A 51 -3.42 5.56 3.92
C PHE A 51 -3.17 6.17 5.31
N THR A 52 -2.21 5.64 6.06
CA THR A 52 -1.94 6.16 7.42
C THR A 52 -1.50 7.62 7.37
N LEU A 53 -0.59 7.94 6.44
CA LEU A 53 -0.05 9.29 6.29
C LEU A 53 -1.10 10.27 5.74
N SER A 54 -2.10 9.82 4.98
CA SER A 54 -3.18 10.69 4.52
C SER A 54 -4.18 11.05 5.62
N GLU A 55 -4.41 10.13 6.56
CA GLU A 55 -5.42 10.28 7.61
C GLU A 55 -4.85 10.81 8.94
N ASN A 56 -3.52 10.90 9.08
CA ASN A 56 -2.88 11.24 10.36
C ASN A 56 -1.69 12.17 10.13
N HIS A 57 -1.46 13.07 11.08
CA HIS A 57 -0.25 13.87 11.11
C HIS A 57 0.88 13.09 11.80
N ILE A 58 1.79 12.53 11.01
CA ILE A 58 2.95 11.78 11.48
C ILE A 58 4.21 12.57 11.11
N ASP A 59 5.07 12.82 12.12
CA ASP A 59 6.36 13.46 11.92
C ASP A 59 7.34 12.46 11.31
N LEU A 60 7.42 12.43 9.99
CA LEU A 60 8.28 11.56 9.20
C LEU A 60 9.04 12.43 8.20
N LYS A 61 10.37 12.30 8.15
CA LYS A 61 11.18 13.14 7.26
C LYS A 61 11.09 12.67 5.81
N LYS A 62 11.18 11.36 5.59
CA LYS A 62 11.19 10.79 4.25
C LYS A 62 10.61 9.37 4.19
N ILE A 63 9.96 9.06 3.08
CA ILE A 63 9.48 7.72 2.76
C ILE A 63 9.86 7.30 1.34
N VAL A 64 10.28 6.04 1.21
CA VAL A 64 10.62 5.41 -0.07
C VAL A 64 9.63 4.30 -0.40
N PHE A 65 9.05 4.37 -1.59
CA PHE A 65 8.20 3.32 -2.16
C PHE A 65 8.96 2.59 -3.26
N ILE A 66 9.17 1.29 -3.07
CA ILE A 66 9.76 0.42 -4.09
C ILE A 66 8.62 -0.39 -4.73
N ALA A 67 8.43 -0.27 -6.03
CA ALA A 67 7.39 -0.95 -6.79
C ALA A 67 5.95 -0.77 -6.24
N PRO A 68 5.50 0.45 -5.89
CA PRO A 68 4.19 0.64 -5.28
C PRO A 68 3.06 0.22 -6.24
N PRO A 69 2.04 -0.50 -5.75
CA PRO A 69 0.77 -0.61 -6.47
C PRO A 69 0.04 0.75 -6.40
N ASP A 70 -1.10 0.85 -7.08
CA ASP A 70 -1.95 2.03 -6.99
C ASP A 70 -3.37 1.67 -6.54
N HIS A 71 -4.24 1.24 -7.46
CA HIS A 71 -5.63 0.91 -7.14
C HIS A 71 -5.77 -0.54 -6.70
N PHE A 72 -6.49 -0.77 -5.60
CA PHE A 72 -6.78 -2.12 -5.12
C PHE A 72 -7.57 -2.95 -6.14
N THR A 73 -8.46 -2.32 -6.91
CA THR A 73 -9.23 -2.98 -7.98
C THR A 73 -8.34 -3.51 -9.09
N ASP A 74 -7.23 -2.83 -9.40
CA ASP A 74 -6.31 -3.32 -10.41
C ASP A 74 -5.63 -4.62 -9.96
N TRP A 75 -5.25 -4.69 -8.68
CA TRP A 75 -4.69 -5.90 -8.09
C TRP A 75 -5.69 -7.07 -8.13
N ILE A 76 -6.95 -6.82 -7.76
CA ILE A 76 -8.02 -7.83 -7.85
C ILE A 76 -8.18 -8.32 -9.30
N ASN A 77 -8.17 -7.40 -10.27
CA ASN A 77 -8.28 -7.73 -11.69
C ASN A 77 -7.07 -8.51 -12.21
N ASP A 78 -5.86 -8.19 -11.76
CA ASP A 78 -4.63 -8.91 -12.13
C ASP A 78 -4.66 -10.34 -11.58
N VAL A 79 -4.97 -10.50 -10.30
CA VAL A 79 -5.11 -11.82 -9.67
C VAL A 79 -6.19 -12.63 -10.37
N SER A 80 -7.34 -12.02 -10.65
CA SER A 80 -8.47 -12.69 -11.31
C SER A 80 -8.13 -13.16 -12.73
N ARG A 81 -7.35 -12.36 -13.48
CA ARG A 81 -6.84 -12.76 -14.80
C ARG A 81 -5.87 -13.93 -14.72
N LEU A 82 -5.00 -13.96 -13.72
CA LEU A 82 -4.05 -15.06 -13.52
C LEU A 82 -4.74 -16.40 -13.21
N ILE A 83 -5.81 -16.36 -12.43
CA ILE A 83 -6.52 -17.57 -11.97
C ILE A 83 -7.78 -17.92 -12.79
N GLY A 84 -8.14 -17.10 -13.78
CA GLY A 84 -9.28 -17.36 -14.66
C GLY A 84 -10.65 -17.15 -14.01
N ILE A 85 -10.75 -16.24 -13.04
CA ILE A 85 -12.03 -15.90 -12.40
C ILE A 85 -12.83 -14.91 -13.25
N ASN A 86 -14.13 -15.13 -13.36
CA ASN A 86 -15.04 -14.23 -14.10
C ASN A 86 -15.46 -13.01 -13.27
N GLN A 87 -15.93 -11.97 -13.97
CA GLN A 87 -16.31 -10.68 -13.37
C GLN A 87 -17.36 -10.79 -12.25
N LYS A 88 -18.32 -11.73 -12.38
CA LYS A 88 -19.37 -11.89 -11.36
C LYS A 88 -18.81 -12.26 -9.98
N ILE A 89 -17.78 -13.10 -9.94
CA ILE A 89 -17.12 -13.50 -8.69
C ILE A 89 -16.30 -12.33 -8.13
N ILE A 90 -15.68 -11.52 -8.99
CA ILE A 90 -14.99 -10.28 -8.60
C ILE A 90 -15.96 -9.35 -7.90
N ASP A 91 -17.12 -9.07 -8.51
CA ASP A 91 -18.12 -8.15 -7.97
C ASP A 91 -18.63 -8.64 -6.60
N ILE A 92 -18.92 -9.93 -6.46
CA ILE A 92 -19.31 -10.53 -5.17
C ILE A 92 -18.21 -10.37 -4.12
N THR A 93 -16.94 -10.54 -4.53
CA THR A 93 -15.78 -10.41 -3.63
C THR A 93 -15.62 -8.98 -3.15
N LEU A 94 -15.79 -7.99 -4.04
CA LEU A 94 -15.69 -6.57 -3.70
C LEU A 94 -16.84 -6.11 -2.79
N GLU A 95 -18.06 -6.57 -3.04
CA GLU A 95 -19.21 -6.28 -2.16
C GLU A 95 -19.03 -6.92 -0.77
N LYS A 96 -18.52 -8.16 -0.72
CA LYS A 96 -18.20 -8.80 0.55
C LYS A 96 -17.08 -8.07 1.29
N PHE A 97 -16.02 -7.67 0.60
CA PHE A 97 -14.94 -6.86 1.18
C PHE A 97 -15.48 -5.57 1.79
N LYS A 98 -16.35 -4.86 1.06
CA LYS A 98 -16.98 -3.63 1.55
C LYS A 98 -17.78 -3.84 2.82
N LYS A 99 -18.54 -4.93 2.90
CA LYS A 99 -19.33 -5.29 4.08
C LYS A 99 -18.47 -5.71 5.26
N ASP A 100 -17.46 -6.55 5.02
CA ASP A 100 -16.64 -7.14 6.08
C ASP A 100 -15.68 -6.12 6.70
N TYR A 101 -15.24 -5.12 5.92
CA TYR A 101 -14.22 -4.14 6.36
C TYR A 101 -14.73 -2.72 6.49
N ASN A 102 -15.99 -2.44 6.11
CA ASN A 102 -16.55 -1.09 6.08
C ASN A 102 -15.66 -0.09 5.30
N MET A 103 -14.99 -0.57 4.26
CA MET A 103 -14.10 0.19 3.39
C MET A 103 -14.56 0.04 1.94
N ASN A 104 -14.60 1.13 1.18
CA ASN A 104 -14.91 1.06 -0.24
C ASN A 104 -13.66 0.64 -1.03
N PRO A 105 -13.61 -0.57 -1.63
CA PRO A 105 -12.43 -1.03 -2.35
C PRO A 105 -12.08 -0.15 -3.57
N TYR A 106 -13.05 0.57 -4.12
CA TYR A 106 -12.84 1.51 -5.23
C TYR A 106 -12.19 2.83 -4.79
N GLU A 107 -12.16 3.12 -3.49
CA GLU A 107 -11.49 4.30 -2.93
C GLU A 107 -10.08 3.98 -2.42
N MET A 108 -9.71 2.69 -2.39
CA MET A 108 -8.40 2.23 -1.97
C MET A 108 -7.38 2.45 -3.08
N SER A 109 -6.69 3.59 -3.01
CA SER A 109 -5.70 4.01 -4.00
C SER A 109 -4.54 4.74 -3.33
N VAL A 110 -3.32 4.27 -3.60
CA VAL A 110 -2.09 4.93 -3.14
C VAL A 110 -2.00 6.34 -3.73
N SER A 111 -2.26 6.50 -5.03
CA SER A 111 -2.21 7.83 -5.68
C SER A 111 -3.28 8.78 -5.15
N ARG A 112 -4.41 8.28 -4.63
CA ARG A 112 -5.43 9.10 -3.96
C ARG A 112 -4.96 9.58 -2.59
N TRP A 113 -4.45 8.69 -1.76
CA TRP A 113 -4.04 9.03 -0.39
C TRP A 113 -2.79 9.91 -0.35
N ILE A 114 -1.82 9.64 -1.22
CA ILE A 114 -0.55 10.37 -1.22
C ILE A 114 -0.71 11.86 -1.58
N LYS A 115 -1.82 12.26 -2.22
CA LYS A 115 -2.17 13.67 -2.48
C LYS A 115 -2.27 14.51 -1.22
N ASN A 116 -2.64 13.89 -0.11
CA ASN A 116 -2.84 14.57 1.16
C ASN A 116 -1.54 14.61 1.99
N VAL A 117 -0.43 14.07 1.46
CA VAL A 117 0.86 13.97 2.15
C VAL A 117 1.80 15.07 1.64
N ASN A 118 1.81 16.20 2.34
CA ASN A 118 2.47 17.42 1.86
C ASN A 118 3.82 17.74 2.52
N ASN A 119 4.10 17.19 3.71
CA ASN A 119 5.26 17.58 4.53
C ASN A 119 6.33 16.48 4.65
N ILE A 120 6.27 15.46 3.78
CA ILE A 120 7.15 14.29 3.84
C ILE A 120 7.83 14.16 2.48
N GLU A 121 9.15 14.07 2.47
CA GLU A 121 9.93 13.85 1.26
C GLU A 121 9.65 12.43 0.72
N GLY A 122 9.29 12.32 -0.55
CA GLY A 122 8.98 11.07 -1.23
C GLY A 122 10.06 10.65 -2.21
N LEU A 123 10.28 9.34 -2.33
CA LEU A 123 11.05 8.74 -3.42
C LEU A 123 10.33 7.48 -3.90
N ILE A 124 10.18 7.34 -5.21
CA ILE A 124 9.63 6.12 -5.83
C ILE A 124 10.73 5.44 -6.65
N ILE A 125 10.94 4.15 -6.41
CA ILE A 125 11.85 3.30 -7.16
C ILE A 125 11.03 2.21 -7.85
N HIS A 126 11.13 2.11 -9.18
CA HIS A 126 10.37 1.12 -9.94
C HIS A 126 11.22 0.54 -11.08
N GLY A 127 11.12 -0.78 -11.29
CA GLY A 127 11.80 -1.44 -12.40
C GLY A 127 10.99 -1.32 -13.70
N GLU A 128 11.58 -0.79 -14.77
CA GLU A 128 10.90 -0.60 -16.07
C GLU A 128 10.29 -1.89 -16.66
N LYS A 129 10.84 -3.05 -16.28
CA LYS A 129 10.43 -4.38 -16.78
C LYS A 129 9.68 -5.21 -15.73
N ASP A 130 9.16 -4.57 -14.67
CA ASP A 130 8.34 -5.26 -13.68
C ASP A 130 7.07 -5.82 -14.34
N LYS A 131 6.89 -7.15 -14.25
CA LYS A 131 5.75 -7.88 -14.83
C LYS A 131 4.59 -8.07 -13.86
N ILE A 132 4.81 -7.74 -12.59
CA ILE A 132 3.84 -7.90 -11.50
C ILE A 132 3.14 -6.58 -11.22
N THR A 133 3.90 -5.50 -11.12
CA THR A 133 3.36 -4.15 -10.91
C THR A 133 3.76 -3.28 -12.10
N PRO A 134 2.84 -2.95 -13.01
CA PRO A 134 3.15 -2.11 -14.17
C PRO A 134 3.69 -0.74 -13.76
N LEU A 135 4.68 -0.23 -14.51
CA LEU A 135 5.37 1.04 -14.24
C LEU A 135 4.40 2.23 -14.17
N GLU A 136 3.31 2.17 -14.93
CA GLU A 136 2.28 3.20 -15.00
C GLU A 136 1.67 3.50 -13.62
N ARG A 137 1.62 2.50 -12.73
CA ARG A 137 1.15 2.68 -11.34
C ARG A 137 2.08 3.60 -10.56
N ALA A 138 3.38 3.33 -10.60
CA ALA A 138 4.38 4.18 -9.94
C ALA A 138 4.40 5.60 -10.53
N ILE A 139 4.28 5.74 -11.86
CA ILE A 139 4.16 7.04 -12.52
C ILE A 139 2.92 7.80 -12.01
N ASN A 140 1.77 7.12 -11.88
CA ASN A 140 0.56 7.74 -11.38
C ASN A 140 0.66 8.11 -9.89
N VAL A 141 1.29 7.29 -9.06
CA VAL A 141 1.55 7.65 -7.66
C VAL A 141 2.46 8.90 -7.61
N ASN A 142 3.53 8.93 -8.41
CA ASN A 142 4.45 10.07 -8.45
C ASN A 142 3.77 11.37 -8.89
N SER A 143 2.95 11.32 -9.95
CA SER A 143 2.28 12.51 -10.50
C SER A 143 1.26 13.13 -9.54
N ASN A 144 0.82 12.37 -8.54
CA ASN A 144 -0.13 12.81 -7.53
C ASN A 144 0.54 13.10 -6.17
N TRP A 145 1.86 12.97 -6.05
CA TRP A 145 2.58 13.20 -4.79
C TRP A 145 3.41 14.49 -4.87
N GLN A 146 2.92 15.55 -4.20
CA GLN A 146 3.61 16.84 -4.17
C GLN A 146 4.99 16.78 -3.51
N GLY A 147 5.15 15.92 -2.50
CA GLY A 147 6.41 15.73 -1.78
C GLY A 147 7.41 14.80 -2.47
N SER A 148 7.07 14.18 -3.60
CA SER A 148 7.96 13.25 -4.29
C SER A 148 9.04 13.98 -5.07
N LEU A 149 10.30 13.58 -4.89
CA LEU A 149 11.40 14.03 -5.74
C LEU A 149 11.40 13.20 -7.03
N SER A 150 11.40 13.90 -8.16
CA SER A 150 11.56 13.32 -9.51
C SER A 150 12.96 12.74 -9.73
#